data_AF-A0AA39NB76-F1
#
_entry.id   AF-A0AA39NB76-F1
#
_cell.length_a   1.000
_cell.length_b   1.000
_cell.length_c   1.000
_cell.angle_alpha   90.00
_cell.angle_beta   90.00
_cell.angle_gamma   90.00
#
_symmetry.space_group_name_H-M   'P 1'
#
loop_
_entity.id
_entity.type
_entity.pdbx_description
1 polymer ?
#
loop_
_entity_poly.entity_id
_entity_poly.type
_entity_poly.pdbx_seq_one_letter_code
_entity_poly.pdbx_strand_id
1 'polypeptide(L)'
;MDRDTAIEWASRIGNERLTKDDVYWAWEIIEDKVIPYGSVFSFVGEELDAEFMIVTQRSVFPEGYLGMDPSKIPQFKEGPREEVTEKLLEEEGLGHLKFATRLD
;
A
#
# COMPACT_ATOMS: atom_id res chain seq x y z
N MET A 1 -4.70 -0.10 -3.34
CA MET A 1 -4.71 -0.59 -4.73
C MET A 1 -5.26 -2.02 -4.73
N ASP A 2 -5.88 -2.45 -5.82
CA ASP A 2 -6.32 -3.84 -5.95
C ASP A 2 -5.17 -4.78 -6.35
N ARG A 3 -5.43 -6.08 -6.26
CA ARG A 3 -4.49 -7.14 -6.65
C ARG A 3 -3.97 -6.99 -8.07
N ASP A 4 -4.84 -6.69 -9.03
CA ASP A 4 -4.45 -6.67 -10.45
C ASP A 4 -3.45 -5.54 -10.71
N THR A 5 -3.67 -4.38 -10.08
CA THR A 5 -2.72 -3.25 -10.06
C THR A 5 -1.39 -3.63 -9.41
N ALA A 6 -1.41 -4.35 -8.28
CA ALA A 6 -0.20 -4.78 -7.60
C ALA A 6 0.61 -5.78 -8.46
N ILE A 7 -0.03 -6.78 -9.07
CA ILE A 7 0.61 -7.74 -9.98
C ILE A 7 1.22 -7.03 -11.19
N GLU A 8 0.50 -6.09 -11.81
CA GLU A 8 1.01 -5.32 -12.93
C GLU A 8 2.25 -4.49 -12.52
N TRP A 9 2.18 -3.85 -11.36
CA TRP A 9 3.30 -3.06 -10.87
C TRP A 9 4.54 -3.92 -10.58
N ALA A 10 4.38 -5.02 -9.84
CA ALA A 10 5.46 -5.95 -9.54
C ALA A 10 6.07 -6.56 -10.81
N SER A 11 5.24 -6.89 -11.80
CA SER A 11 5.70 -7.40 -13.09
C SER A 11 6.64 -6.41 -13.79
N ARG A 12 6.33 -5.11 -13.73
CA ARG A 12 7.17 -4.04 -14.31
C ARG A 12 8.48 -3.87 -13.54
N ILE A 13 8.45 -3.92 -12.21
CA ILE A 13 9.66 -3.84 -11.38
C ILE A 13 10.59 -5.03 -11.67
N GLY A 14 10.05 -6.25 -11.67
CA GLY A 14 10.82 -7.48 -11.86
C GLY A 14 11.20 -7.78 -13.32
N ASN A 15 10.64 -7.05 -14.28
CA ASN A 15 10.75 -7.34 -15.71
C ASN A 15 10.37 -8.80 -16.05
N GLU A 16 9.34 -9.29 -15.38
CA GLU A 16 8.80 -10.65 -15.50
C GLU A 16 7.28 -10.58 -15.52
N ARG A 17 6.62 -11.50 -16.24
CA ARG A 17 5.16 -11.52 -16.31
C ARG A 17 4.60 -12.36 -15.15
N LEU A 18 4.20 -11.69 -14.07
CA LEU A 18 3.55 -12.32 -12.93
C LEU A 18 2.07 -12.57 -13.19
N THR A 19 1.51 -13.55 -12.50
CA THR A 19 0.10 -13.93 -12.53
C THR A 19 -0.56 -13.75 -11.16
N LYS A 20 -1.87 -14.01 -11.07
CA LYS A 20 -2.61 -13.91 -9.81
C LYS A 20 -2.16 -14.95 -8.77
N ASP A 21 -1.58 -16.06 -9.23
CA ASP A 21 -1.04 -17.10 -8.35
C ASP A 21 0.31 -16.68 -7.72
N ASP A 22 0.95 -15.64 -8.27
CA ASP A 22 2.25 -15.12 -7.83
C ASP A 22 2.11 -13.96 -6.84
N VAL A 23 0.96 -13.82 -6.17
CA VAL A 23 0.65 -12.64 -5.35
C VAL A 23 1.64 -12.41 -4.21
N TYR A 24 2.12 -13.48 -3.58
CA TYR A 24 3.16 -13.39 -2.55
C TYR A 24 4.48 -12.88 -3.12
N TRP A 25 4.86 -13.34 -4.32
CA TRP A 25 6.08 -12.87 -4.96
C TRP A 25 5.94 -11.40 -5.40
N ALA A 26 4.78 -11.01 -5.94
CA ALA A 26 4.51 -9.62 -6.23
C ALA A 26 4.58 -8.73 -4.98
N TRP A 27 4.11 -9.22 -3.83
CA TRP A 27 4.22 -8.54 -2.55
C TRP A 27 5.69 -8.32 -2.16
N GLU A 28 6.55 -9.35 -2.24
CA GLU A 28 7.98 -9.23 -1.92
C GLU A 28 8.69 -8.21 -2.83
N ILE A 29 8.44 -8.26 -4.14
CA ILE A 29 9.04 -7.33 -5.12
C ILE A 29 8.68 -5.88 -4.78
N ILE A 30 7.40 -5.63 -4.46
CA ILE A 30 6.94 -4.29 -4.12
C ILE A 30 7.47 -3.87 -2.76
N GLU A 31 7.49 -4.76 -1.77
CA GLU A 31 8.01 -4.45 -0.44
C GLU A 31 9.48 -4.01 -0.52
N ASP A 32 10.32 -4.78 -1.24
CA ASP A 32 11.73 -4.44 -1.47
C ASP A 32 11.91 -3.08 -2.17
N LYS A 33 10.97 -2.72 -3.06
CA LYS A 33 10.97 -1.42 -3.75
C LYS A 33 10.66 -0.26 -2.80
N VAL A 34 9.73 -0.43 -1.85
CA VAL A 34 9.24 0.68 -1.00
C VAL A 34 9.99 0.83 0.34
N ILE A 35 10.64 -0.23 0.84
CA ILE A 35 11.44 -0.20 2.08
C ILE A 35 12.50 0.91 2.09
N PRO A 36 13.30 1.13 1.02
CA PRO A 36 14.32 2.18 0.99
C PRO A 36 13.76 3.59 1.19
N TYR A 37 12.45 3.78 0.96
CA TYR A 37 11.74 5.04 1.12
C TYR A 37 11.05 5.16 2.49
N GLY A 38 11.32 4.22 3.41
CA GLY A 38 10.75 4.19 4.75
C GLY A 38 9.27 3.83 4.79
N SER A 39 8.76 3.18 3.74
CA SER A 39 7.38 2.68 3.64
C SER A 39 7.38 1.15 3.66
N VAL A 40 6.22 0.55 3.95
CA VAL A 40 6.02 -0.90 3.86
C VAL A 40 4.86 -1.22 2.94
N PHE A 41 4.79 -2.44 2.42
CA PHE A 41 3.67 -2.90 1.60
C PHE A 41 2.85 -3.92 2.40
N SER A 42 1.54 -3.70 2.51
CA SER A 42 0.68 -4.51 3.38
C SER A 42 -0.63 -4.87 2.70
N PHE A 43 -1.08 -6.10 2.95
CA PHE A 43 -2.48 -6.46 2.76
C PHE A 43 -3.36 -5.61 3.67
N VAL A 44 -4.53 -5.21 3.18
CA VAL A 44 -5.54 -4.47 3.96
C VAL A 44 -6.93 -4.98 3.63
N GLY A 45 -7.85 -4.86 4.59
CA GLY A 45 -9.24 -5.28 4.42
C GLY A 45 -9.52 -6.70 4.91
N GLU A 46 -10.76 -7.15 4.71
CA GLU A 46 -11.24 -8.44 5.25
C GLU A 46 -10.82 -9.64 4.40
N GLU A 47 -10.72 -9.46 3.08
CA GLU A 47 -10.31 -10.50 2.16
C GLU A 47 -8.79 -10.45 1.96
N LEU A 48 -8.12 -11.57 2.25
CA LEU A 48 -6.70 -11.73 1.99
C LEU A 48 -6.41 -11.53 0.50
N ASP A 49 -5.32 -10.82 0.20
CA ASP A 49 -4.79 -10.60 -1.14
C ASP A 49 -5.72 -9.83 -2.11
N ALA A 50 -6.81 -9.24 -1.61
CA ALA A 50 -7.74 -8.46 -2.43
C ALA A 50 -7.30 -6.99 -2.57
N GLU A 51 -6.89 -6.37 -1.45
CA GLU A 51 -6.48 -4.98 -1.40
C GLU A 51 -5.13 -4.81 -0.69
N PHE A 52 -4.37 -3.84 -1.20
CA PHE A 52 -3.02 -3.55 -0.74
C PHE A 52 -2.85 -2.06 -0.46
N MET A 53 -2.01 -1.72 0.51
CA MET A 53 -1.58 -0.35 0.78
C MET A 53 -0.07 -0.27 0.92
N ILE A 54 0.49 0.82 0.40
CA ILE A 54 1.81 1.30 0.80
C ILE A 54 1.59 2.11 2.07
N VAL A 55 2.14 1.64 3.18
CA VAL A 55 1.93 2.22 4.50
C VAL A 55 3.13 3.07 4.86
N THR A 56 2.90 4.38 4.98
CA THR A 56 3.91 5.38 5.35
C THR A 56 3.90 5.68 6.85
N GLN A 57 2.74 5.57 7.50
CA GLN A 57 2.57 5.82 8.94
C GLN A 57 1.73 4.71 9.59
N ARG A 58 2.10 4.35 10.82
CA ARG A 58 1.32 3.46 11.69
C ARG A 58 1.29 4.05 13.09
N SER A 59 0.15 3.95 13.75
CA SER A 59 -0.02 4.33 15.15
C SER A 59 -1.11 3.47 15.77
N VAL A 60 -0.99 3.23 17.07
CA VAL A 60 -2.04 2.53 17.82
C VAL A 60 -3.18 3.51 18.08
N PHE A 61 -4.41 3.10 17.75
CA PHE A 61 -5.63 3.81 18.13
C PHE A 61 -6.43 2.94 19.11
N PRO A 62 -6.27 3.12 20.43
CA PRO A 62 -6.83 2.20 21.44
C PRO A 62 -8.36 2.07 21.41
N GLU A 63 -9.06 3.09 20.94
CA GLU A 63 -10.53 3.11 20.82
C GLU A 63 -11.02 2.59 19.46
N GLY A 64 -10.10 2.27 18.55
CA GLY A 64 -10.40 1.75 17.22
C GLY A 64 -10.90 0.32 17.27
N TYR A 65 -11.85 0.00 16.39
CA TYR A 65 -12.32 -1.37 16.16
C TYR A 65 -12.60 -1.60 14.67
N LEU A 66 -12.43 -2.83 14.20
CA LEU A 66 -12.69 -3.20 12.80
C LEU A 66 -14.15 -2.89 12.41
N GLY A 67 -14.35 -2.29 11.25
CA GLY A 67 -15.66 -1.84 10.78
C GLY A 67 -16.15 -0.52 11.40
N MET A 68 -15.33 0.17 12.19
CA MET A 68 -15.62 1.55 12.61
C MET A 68 -15.83 2.46 11.39
N ASP A 69 -16.76 3.40 11.52
CA ASP A 69 -16.96 4.47 10.53
C ASP A 69 -15.62 5.18 10.21
N PRO A 70 -15.15 5.16 8.96
CA PRO A 70 -13.87 5.75 8.59
C PRO A 70 -13.72 7.23 8.94
N SER A 71 -14.83 7.98 8.99
CA SER A 71 -14.82 9.39 9.39
C SER A 71 -14.45 9.62 10.86
N LYS A 72 -14.52 8.57 11.69
CA LYS A 72 -14.13 8.59 13.10
C LYS A 72 -12.69 8.17 13.32
N ILE A 73 -12.04 7.61 12.30
CA ILE A 73 -10.62 7.24 12.38
C ILE A 73 -9.82 8.55 12.28
N PRO A 74 -8.93 8.84 13.26
CA PRO A 74 -8.03 9.99 13.17
C PRO A 74 -7.21 9.91 11.88
N GLN A 75 -7.35 10.90 11.01
CA GLN A 75 -6.61 10.92 9.75
C GLN A 75 -5.17 11.37 9.99
N PHE A 76 -4.21 10.64 9.41
CA PHE A 76 -2.82 11.09 9.43
C PHE A 76 -2.65 12.38 8.64
N LYS A 77 -1.71 13.21 9.09
CA LYS A 77 -1.23 14.35 8.33
C LYS A 77 -0.06 13.91 7.48
N GLU A 78 -0.11 14.25 6.19
CA GLU A 78 1.00 14.06 5.27
C GLU A 78 2.25 14.81 5.78
N GLY A 79 3.40 14.18 5.60
CA GLY A 79 4.70 14.72 5.93
C GLY A 79 5.74 14.38 4.86
N PRO A 80 7.04 14.55 5.17
CA PRO A 80 8.11 14.35 4.20
C PRO A 80 8.18 12.93 3.62
N ARG A 81 7.71 11.92 4.37
CA ARG A 81 7.68 10.53 3.90
C ARG A 81 6.60 10.34 2.83
N GLU A 82 5.42 10.93 3.03
CA GLU A 82 4.33 10.90 2.06
C GLU A 82 4.72 11.59 0.76
N GLU A 83 5.41 12.74 0.81
CA GLU A 83 5.89 13.43 -0.40
C GLU A 83 6.87 12.56 -1.21
N VAL A 84 7.77 11.86 -0.52
CA VAL A 84 8.73 10.96 -1.17
C VAL A 84 8.03 9.75 -1.79
N THR A 85 7.09 9.15 -1.07
CA THR A 85 6.31 8.01 -1.56
C THR A 85 5.39 8.41 -2.72
N GLU A 86 4.79 9.60 -2.67
CA GLU A 86 3.97 10.13 -3.76
C GLU A 86 4.79 10.29 -5.04
N LYS A 87 5.97 10.91 -4.96
CA LYS A 87 6.90 11.01 -6.11
C LYS A 87 7.29 9.66 -6.68
N LEU A 88 7.63 8.69 -5.81
CA LEU A 88 7.91 7.31 -6.24
C LEU A 88 6.71 6.74 -7.01
N LEU A 89 5.49 6.89 -6.50
CA LEU A 89 4.31 6.36 -7.16
C LEU A 89 4.01 7.06 -8.48
N GLU A 90 4.23 8.36 -8.57
CA GLU A 90 4.13 9.10 -9.84
C GLU A 90 5.11 8.55 -10.90
N GLU A 91 6.37 8.35 -10.53
CA GLU A 91 7.41 7.78 -11.40
C GLU A 91 7.06 6.36 -11.88
N GLU A 92 6.38 5.60 -11.03
CA GLU A 92 5.92 4.23 -11.32
C GLU A 92 4.54 4.20 -12.04
N GLY A 93 3.99 5.36 -12.41
CA GLY A 93 2.70 5.47 -13.12
C GLY A 93 1.47 5.20 -12.24
N LEU A 94 1.65 5.25 -10.91
CA LEU A 94 0.64 5.04 -9.87
C LEU A 94 0.20 6.34 -9.18
N GLY A 95 0.51 7.51 -9.76
CA GLY A 95 0.10 8.83 -9.22
C GLY A 95 -1.40 9.07 -9.10
N HIS A 96 -2.24 8.14 -9.57
CA HIS A 96 -3.70 8.19 -9.37
C HIS A 96 -4.13 7.67 -7.99
N LEU A 97 -3.23 6.99 -7.26
CA LEU A 97 -3.50 6.50 -5.90
C LEU A 97 -3.64 7.68 -4.93
N LYS A 98 -4.42 7.47 -3.87
CA LYS A 98 -4.71 8.49 -2.86
C LYS A 98 -4.36 8.00 -1.47
N PHE A 99 -3.90 8.92 -0.63
CA PHE A 99 -3.71 8.65 0.80
C PHE A 99 -5.06 8.35 1.46
N ALA A 100 -5.04 7.36 2.35
CA ALA A 100 -6.17 6.97 3.17
C ALA A 100 -5.65 6.46 4.52
N THR A 101 -6.43 6.67 5.58
CA THR A 101 -6.18 6.04 6.88
C THR A 101 -7.14 4.88 7.07
N ARG A 102 -6.62 3.73 7.51
CA ARG A 102 -7.41 2.53 7.82
C ARG A 102 -6.99 1.95 9.17
N LEU A 103 -7.91 1.23 9.79
CA LEU A 103 -7.61 0.30 10.88
C LEU A 103 -7.23 -1.04 10.25
N ASP A 104 -6.14 -1.62 10.73
CA ASP A 104 -5.63 -2.94 10.34
C ASP A 104 -5.89 -4.00 11.43
#